data_AF-A0A435YNN3-F1
#
_entry.id   AF-A0A435YNN3-F1
#
_cell.length_a   1.000
_cell.length_b   1.000
_cell.length_c   1.000
_cell.angle_alpha   90.00
_cell.angle_beta   90.00
_cell.angle_gamma   90.00
#
_symmetry.space_group_name_H-M   'P 1'
#
loop_
_entity.id
_entity.type
_entity.pdbx_description
1 polymer ?
#
loop_
_entity_poly.entity_id
_entity_poly.type
_entity_poly.pdbx_seq_one_letter_code
_entity_poly.pdbx_strand_id
1 'polypeptide(L)'
;VLAAVESGVDAIDAAMDAFSGNTSQPCLGSLVEALKGTERDPGLDPQWIRKISFYWEAVRNQYAAFESDLKGPASEVYLHEMPGGQFTNLKEQARSLGLETRWHEVAQTYHDVNLMFGDIVKVTPSSKVVGDMALMMVSQDLTVADVENPDRDIAFPDSVVSMLRGDLGQSPGGWPAALQRKALKGDKPITVRPGSLLKPADLKANRKEIEEKLERKLSEFEFASWLMYPKVFTDFAGAQETYGPVSVLPTPTYFYGMKPEDEIFVDIEKGKTLVVRCLAIGDVDEKGMVTVFFELNGQPRRVKVPDRAHGASAAKARRKAEPGNEAHVGAPMPGVVSALSVAAGQAVKAGDVLLSIEAMKMETALHAERDGTVAEVLVKAGDQIDAKDLLIAFS
;
A
#
# COMPACT_ATOMS: atom_id res chain seq x y z
N VAL A 1 15.44 17.33 -20.61
CA VAL A 1 15.41 16.45 -21.81
C VAL A 1 16.10 17.09 -22.99
N LEU A 2 15.63 18.23 -23.54
CA LEU A 2 16.22 18.84 -24.73
C LEU A 2 17.74 19.07 -24.61
N ALA A 3 18.22 19.62 -23.48
CA ALA A 3 19.65 19.77 -23.21
C ALA A 3 20.44 18.44 -23.23
N ALA A 4 19.82 17.32 -22.81
CA ALA A 4 20.44 15.99 -22.88
C ALA A 4 20.51 15.48 -24.32
N VAL A 5 19.49 15.78 -25.13
CA VAL A 5 19.47 15.49 -26.58
C VAL A 5 20.59 16.26 -27.30
N GLU A 6 20.75 17.54 -27.01
CA GLU A 6 21.85 18.37 -27.51
C GLU A 6 23.22 17.83 -27.06
N SER A 7 23.29 17.24 -25.87
CA SER A 7 24.51 16.61 -25.34
C SER A 7 24.75 15.19 -25.89
N GLY A 8 23.87 14.69 -26.78
CA GLY A 8 24.07 13.43 -27.48
C GLY A 8 23.45 12.18 -26.84
N VAL A 9 22.56 12.31 -25.85
CA VAL A 9 21.92 11.15 -25.18
C VAL A 9 21.26 10.17 -26.16
N ASP A 10 21.52 8.88 -26.03
CA ASP A 10 21.01 7.85 -26.96
C ASP A 10 19.51 7.56 -26.82
N ALA A 11 18.98 7.66 -25.60
CA ALA A 11 17.59 7.34 -25.30
C ALA A 11 17.03 8.22 -24.18
N ILE A 12 15.70 8.42 -24.21
CA ILE A 12 14.95 9.16 -23.21
C ILE A 12 13.65 8.42 -22.88
N ASP A 13 13.27 8.43 -21.62
CA ASP A 13 11.96 7.93 -21.20
C ASP A 13 10.93 9.07 -21.25
N ALA A 14 9.81 8.82 -21.93
CA ALA A 14 8.70 9.75 -22.09
C ALA A 14 7.37 9.02 -21.90
N ALA A 15 6.33 9.75 -21.50
CA ALA A 15 4.98 9.22 -21.34
C ALA A 15 4.04 9.77 -22.42
N MET A 16 3.01 8.99 -22.77
CA MET A 16 1.91 9.48 -23.59
C MET A 16 1.28 10.71 -22.96
N ASP A 17 0.84 11.67 -23.77
CA ASP A 17 0.42 13.00 -23.31
C ASP A 17 -0.60 12.90 -22.16
N ALA A 18 -1.61 12.02 -22.31
CA ALA A 18 -2.64 11.74 -21.31
C ALA A 18 -2.14 11.21 -19.95
N PHE A 19 -0.92 10.68 -19.86
CA PHE A 19 -0.29 10.17 -18.62
C PHE A 19 1.03 10.88 -18.30
N SER A 20 1.33 12.01 -18.95
CA SER A 20 2.60 12.73 -18.79
C SER A 20 2.51 13.90 -17.82
N GLY A 21 3.68 14.42 -17.42
CA GLY A 21 3.81 15.62 -16.61
C GLY A 21 3.67 15.39 -15.10
N ASN A 22 3.89 16.46 -14.32
CA ASN A 22 3.97 16.43 -12.86
C ASN A 22 4.98 15.38 -12.35
N THR A 23 4.51 14.31 -11.70
CA THR A 23 5.34 13.23 -11.17
C THR A 23 5.59 12.10 -12.17
N SER A 24 4.98 12.17 -13.36
CA SER A 24 5.22 11.26 -14.47
C SER A 24 6.37 11.73 -15.36
N GLN A 25 6.71 10.95 -16.38
CA GLN A 25 7.71 11.31 -17.37
C GLN A 25 7.27 12.53 -18.22
N PRO A 26 8.22 13.21 -18.89
CA PRO A 26 7.93 14.26 -19.85
C PRO A 26 6.99 13.80 -20.98
N CYS A 27 6.20 14.73 -21.51
CA CYS A 27 5.21 14.49 -22.55
C CYS A 27 5.86 14.10 -23.88
N LEU A 28 5.58 12.89 -24.37
CA LEU A 28 6.11 12.36 -25.61
C LEU A 28 5.72 13.22 -26.81
N GLY A 29 4.44 13.59 -26.96
CA GLY A 29 3.98 14.43 -28.06
C GLY A 29 4.68 15.79 -28.09
N SER A 30 4.88 16.40 -26.92
CA SER A 30 5.62 17.67 -26.82
C SER A 30 7.09 17.52 -27.19
N LEU A 31 7.75 16.43 -26.78
CA LEU A 31 9.14 16.17 -27.14
C LEU A 31 9.33 15.95 -28.65
N VAL A 32 8.43 15.18 -29.26
CA VAL A 32 8.46 14.91 -30.71
C VAL A 32 8.26 16.19 -31.51
N GLU A 33 7.27 17.02 -31.16
CA GLU A 33 7.05 18.29 -31.87
C GLU A 33 8.20 19.29 -31.61
N ALA A 34 8.81 19.30 -30.42
CA ALA A 34 9.95 20.17 -30.11
C ALA A 34 11.23 19.82 -30.90
N LEU A 35 11.43 18.55 -31.26
CA LEU A 35 12.61 18.08 -32.00
C LEU A 35 12.37 17.98 -33.51
N LYS A 36 11.16 18.28 -33.97
CA LYS A 36 10.76 18.13 -35.37
C LYS A 36 11.63 18.96 -36.31
N GLY A 37 12.17 18.31 -37.34
CA GLY A 37 13.03 18.93 -38.35
C GLY A 37 14.46 19.24 -37.88
N THR A 38 14.82 18.86 -36.65
CA THR A 38 16.21 18.95 -36.17
C THR A 38 17.01 17.71 -36.60
N GLU A 39 18.33 17.74 -36.43
CA GLU A 39 19.19 16.55 -36.65
C GLU A 39 18.84 15.39 -35.70
N ARG A 40 18.22 15.69 -34.55
CA ARG A 40 17.83 14.72 -33.51
C ARG A 40 16.31 14.45 -33.53
N ASP A 41 15.65 14.68 -34.66
CA ASP A 41 14.23 14.35 -34.85
C ASP A 41 14.02 12.83 -34.68
N PRO A 42 13.13 12.38 -33.78
CA PRO A 42 12.89 10.95 -33.57
C PRO A 42 12.11 10.29 -34.71
N GLY A 43 11.52 11.05 -35.65
CA GLY A 43 10.78 10.53 -36.81
C GLY A 43 9.45 9.86 -36.47
N LEU A 44 8.93 10.05 -35.25
CA LEU A 44 7.66 9.48 -34.80
C LEU A 44 6.47 10.27 -35.37
N ASP A 45 5.42 9.57 -35.79
CA ASP A 45 4.21 10.19 -36.36
C ASP A 45 3.35 10.86 -35.27
N PRO A 46 3.20 12.20 -35.27
CA PRO A 46 2.40 12.90 -34.27
C PRO A 46 0.90 12.58 -34.33
N GLN A 47 0.39 12.14 -35.49
CA GLN A 47 -1.01 11.74 -35.62
C GLN A 47 -1.28 10.46 -34.83
N TRP A 48 -0.37 9.49 -34.88
CA TRP A 48 -0.49 8.26 -34.10
C TRP A 48 -0.34 8.50 -32.61
N ILE A 49 0.60 9.37 -32.21
CA ILE A 49 0.77 9.75 -30.79
C ILE A 49 -0.53 10.33 -30.23
N ARG A 50 -1.15 11.29 -30.93
CA ARG A 50 -2.43 11.89 -30.52
C ARG A 50 -3.56 10.86 -30.44
N LYS A 51 -3.69 9.98 -31.44
CA LYS A 51 -4.70 8.91 -31.44
C LYS A 51 -4.54 7.96 -30.24
N ILE A 52 -3.32 7.55 -29.93
CA ILE A 52 -3.02 6.69 -28.77
C ILE A 52 -3.29 7.46 -27.47
N SER A 53 -2.95 8.75 -27.41
CA SER A 53 -3.25 9.58 -26.25
C SER A 53 -4.76 9.71 -25.99
N PHE A 54 -5.60 9.85 -27.00
CA PHE A 54 -7.07 9.89 -26.81
C PHE A 54 -7.63 8.59 -26.20
N TYR A 55 -7.07 7.44 -26.59
CA TYR A 55 -7.42 6.18 -25.94
C TYR A 55 -7.05 6.22 -24.45
N TRP A 56 -5.83 6.61 -24.13
CA TRP A 56 -5.35 6.66 -22.76
C TRP A 56 -6.06 7.70 -21.90
N GLU A 57 -6.49 8.82 -22.47
CA GLU A 57 -7.34 9.81 -21.80
C GLU A 57 -8.68 9.18 -21.38
N ALA A 58 -9.34 8.47 -22.30
CA ALA A 58 -10.59 7.76 -21.99
C ALA A 58 -10.40 6.64 -20.95
N VAL A 59 -9.25 5.95 -20.96
CA VAL A 59 -8.91 4.96 -19.93
C VAL A 59 -8.66 5.64 -18.59
N ARG A 60 -7.85 6.70 -18.54
CA ARG A 60 -7.49 7.45 -17.32
C ARG A 60 -8.73 7.96 -16.58
N ASN A 61 -9.75 8.43 -17.30
CA ASN A 61 -11.03 8.87 -16.73
C ASN A 61 -11.72 7.78 -15.88
N GLN A 62 -11.48 6.50 -16.16
CA GLN A 62 -12.03 5.37 -15.40
C GLN A 62 -11.30 5.18 -14.05
N TYR A 63 -10.13 5.79 -13.88
CA TYR A 63 -9.30 5.74 -12.68
C TYR A 63 -9.38 7.04 -11.86
N ALA A 64 -10.40 7.88 -12.08
CA ALA A 64 -10.54 9.18 -11.42
C ALA A 64 -10.44 9.12 -9.87
N ALA A 65 -10.86 8.00 -9.26
CA ALA A 65 -10.75 7.79 -7.81
C ALA A 65 -9.30 7.66 -7.30
N PHE A 66 -8.33 7.47 -8.18
CA PHE A 66 -6.91 7.28 -7.87
C PHE A 66 -6.03 8.43 -8.38
N GLU A 67 -6.63 9.51 -8.90
CA GLU A 67 -5.89 10.68 -9.34
C GLU A 67 -5.22 11.40 -8.17
N SER A 68 -3.98 11.84 -8.38
CA SER A 68 -3.33 12.75 -7.44
C SER A 68 -3.96 14.14 -7.55
N ASP A 69 -4.18 14.84 -6.42
CA ASP A 69 -4.68 16.23 -6.41
C ASP A 69 -3.59 17.27 -6.79
N LEU A 70 -2.63 16.87 -7.63
CA LEU A 70 -1.58 17.74 -8.16
C LEU A 70 -2.11 18.54 -9.35
N LYS A 71 -2.31 19.84 -9.13
CA LYS A 71 -2.84 20.77 -10.14
C LYS A 71 -1.78 21.37 -11.05
N GLY A 72 -0.50 21.18 -10.73
CA GLY A 72 0.61 21.75 -11.50
C GLY A 72 1.98 21.36 -10.96
N PRO A 73 3.05 21.86 -11.60
CA PRO A 73 4.42 21.55 -11.21
C PRO A 73 4.77 22.14 -9.83
N ALA A 74 5.65 21.45 -9.11
CA ALA A 74 6.14 21.89 -7.80
C ALA A 74 7.67 21.89 -7.80
N SER A 75 8.28 23.07 -7.62
CA SER A 75 9.74 23.21 -7.47
C SER A 75 10.26 22.77 -6.11
N GLU A 76 9.36 22.49 -5.15
CA GLU A 76 9.69 21.96 -3.82
C GLU A 76 10.49 20.66 -3.89
N VAL A 77 10.41 19.93 -5.00
CA VAL A 77 11.24 18.74 -5.27
C VAL A 77 12.74 19.02 -5.17
N TYR A 78 13.21 20.24 -5.46
CA TYR A 78 14.62 20.61 -5.32
C TYR A 78 15.04 20.88 -3.87
N LEU A 79 14.10 20.93 -2.93
CA LEU A 79 14.36 20.97 -1.49
C LEU A 79 14.34 19.56 -0.92
N HIS A 80 13.20 18.88 -1.03
CA HIS A 80 12.96 17.62 -0.32
C HIS A 80 13.46 16.39 -1.08
N GLU A 81 13.66 16.49 -2.40
CA GLU A 81 14.20 15.41 -3.25
C GLU A 81 13.45 14.08 -3.10
N MET A 82 12.13 14.13 -2.92
CA MET A 82 11.29 12.94 -2.86
C MET A 82 11.07 12.46 -4.28
N PRO A 83 11.34 11.17 -4.60
CA PRO A 83 10.94 10.59 -5.87
C PRO A 83 9.42 10.66 -6.06
N GLY A 84 8.94 10.66 -7.31
CA GLY A 84 7.52 10.85 -7.63
C GLY A 84 6.58 9.94 -6.83
N GLY A 85 6.87 8.63 -6.79
CA GLY A 85 6.07 7.67 -6.01
C GLY A 85 6.17 7.85 -4.49
N GLN A 86 7.30 8.34 -3.97
CA GLN A 86 7.41 8.66 -2.55
C GLN A 86 6.57 9.89 -2.21
N PHE A 87 6.59 10.92 -3.04
CA PHE A 87 5.84 12.15 -2.83
C PHE A 87 4.33 11.88 -2.72
N THR A 88 3.77 11.12 -3.68
CA THR A 88 2.32 10.82 -3.67
C THR A 88 1.94 9.92 -2.49
N ASN A 89 2.74 8.90 -2.19
CA ASN A 89 2.49 8.01 -1.05
C ASN A 89 2.56 8.75 0.29
N LEU A 90 3.60 9.58 0.49
CA LEU A 90 3.83 10.29 1.74
C LEU A 90 2.73 11.32 2.00
N LYS A 91 2.19 11.94 0.94
CA LYS A 91 1.08 12.88 1.06
C LYS A 91 -0.21 12.20 1.55
N GLU A 92 -0.53 11.02 1.01
CA GLU A 92 -1.66 10.23 1.52
C GLU A 92 -1.43 9.71 2.94
N GLN A 93 -0.20 9.32 3.28
CA GLN A 93 0.15 8.94 4.66
C GLN A 93 0.00 10.12 5.62
N ALA A 94 0.53 11.29 5.30
CA ALA A 94 0.37 12.51 6.09
C ALA A 94 -1.11 12.84 6.31
N ARG A 95 -1.93 12.74 5.25
CA ARG A 95 -3.37 12.93 5.32
C ARG A 95 -4.04 11.93 6.26
N SER A 96 -3.69 10.65 6.19
CA SER A 96 -4.23 9.61 7.09
C SER A 96 -3.90 9.85 8.56
N LEU A 97 -2.78 10.55 8.85
CA LEU A 97 -2.35 10.94 10.18
C LEU A 97 -2.87 12.32 10.61
N GLY A 98 -3.71 12.98 9.80
CA GLY A 98 -4.22 14.32 10.10
C GLY A 98 -3.19 15.45 9.93
N LEU A 99 -2.06 15.18 9.27
CA LEU A 99 -0.97 16.13 9.02
C LEU A 99 -1.07 16.86 7.67
N GLU A 100 -2.22 16.77 6.99
CA GLU A 100 -2.43 17.37 5.67
C GLU A 100 -2.14 18.88 5.64
N THR A 101 -2.59 19.62 6.67
CA THR A 101 -2.35 21.06 6.80
C THR A 101 -0.90 21.41 7.15
N ARG A 102 -0.12 20.43 7.62
CA ARG A 102 1.30 20.54 8.01
C ARG A 102 2.24 19.95 6.95
N TRP A 103 1.77 19.79 5.70
CA TRP A 103 2.59 19.22 4.62
C TRP A 103 3.94 19.93 4.44
N HIS A 104 3.97 21.25 4.54
CA HIS A 104 5.20 22.05 4.45
C HIS A 104 6.24 21.67 5.53
N GLU A 105 5.79 21.34 6.74
CA GLU A 105 6.66 20.86 7.81
C GLU A 105 7.16 19.44 7.51
N VAL A 106 6.32 18.58 6.94
CA VAL A 106 6.72 17.22 6.50
C VAL A 106 7.77 17.30 5.40
N ALA A 107 7.60 18.19 4.42
CA ALA A 107 8.55 18.39 3.32
C ALA A 107 9.92 18.91 3.84
N GLN A 108 9.91 19.90 4.73
CA GLN A 108 11.13 20.40 5.35
C GLN A 108 11.80 19.32 6.22
N THR A 109 11.03 18.62 7.06
CA THR A 109 11.57 17.57 7.93
C THR A 109 12.14 16.41 7.12
N TYR A 110 11.57 16.08 5.96
CA TYR A 110 12.13 15.07 5.07
C TYR A 110 13.51 15.47 4.54
N HIS A 111 13.71 16.75 4.19
CA HIS A 111 15.04 17.28 3.86
C HIS A 111 15.99 17.20 5.06
N ASP A 112 15.55 17.64 6.24
CA ASP A 112 16.37 17.65 7.45
C ASP A 112 16.79 16.22 7.86
N VAL A 113 15.88 15.25 7.73
CA VAL A 113 16.14 13.83 7.97
C VAL A 113 17.17 13.29 6.97
N ASN A 114 17.09 13.67 5.70
CA ASN A 114 18.08 13.26 4.72
C ASN A 114 19.50 13.69 5.14
N LEU A 115 19.65 14.95 5.56
CA LEU A 115 20.93 15.47 6.04
C LEU A 115 21.36 14.79 7.34
N MET A 116 20.44 14.58 8.28
CA MET A 116 20.68 13.86 9.53
C MET A 116 21.16 12.41 9.29
N PHE A 117 20.71 11.77 8.21
CA PHE A 117 21.16 10.43 7.81
C PHE A 117 22.48 10.42 7.00
N GLY A 118 23.09 11.59 6.77
CA GLY A 118 24.36 11.73 6.06
C GLY A 118 24.21 11.93 4.55
N ASP A 119 23.12 12.57 4.13
CA ASP A 119 22.80 12.90 2.74
C ASP A 119 22.79 11.69 1.80
N ILE A 120 21.70 10.92 1.88
CA ILE A 120 21.60 9.63 1.21
C ILE A 120 20.94 9.73 -0.16
N VAL A 121 21.21 8.73 -1.00
CA VAL A 121 20.43 8.51 -2.22
C VAL A 121 19.04 7.98 -1.84
N LYS A 122 18.00 8.68 -2.29
CA LYS A 122 16.60 8.42 -1.93
C LYS A 122 15.85 7.80 -3.10
N VAL A 123 15.61 6.50 -3.00
CA VAL A 123 14.81 5.69 -3.95
C VAL A 123 14.21 4.54 -3.14
N THR A 124 13.13 3.91 -3.58
CA THR A 124 12.57 2.76 -2.87
C THR A 124 13.65 1.69 -2.62
N PRO A 125 13.88 1.25 -1.36
CA PRO A 125 13.14 1.59 -0.14
C PRO A 125 13.72 2.73 0.74
N SER A 126 14.91 3.28 0.48
CA SER A 126 15.51 4.34 1.32
C SER A 126 14.67 5.62 1.38
N SER A 127 13.95 5.98 0.31
CA SER A 127 13.03 7.13 0.33
C SER A 127 11.87 6.92 1.32
N LYS A 128 11.40 5.67 1.48
CA LYS A 128 10.40 5.34 2.49
C LYS A 128 10.96 5.56 3.89
N VAL A 129 12.19 5.13 4.15
CA VAL A 129 12.84 5.27 5.47
C VAL A 129 12.91 6.74 5.90
N VAL A 130 13.31 7.63 5.00
CA VAL A 130 13.32 9.09 5.25
C VAL A 130 11.89 9.59 5.51
N GLY A 131 10.91 9.11 4.74
CA GLY A 131 9.49 9.44 4.90
C GLY A 131 8.92 9.02 6.25
N ASP A 132 9.14 7.78 6.67
CA ASP A 132 8.66 7.23 7.94
C ASP A 132 9.24 8.06 9.11
N MET A 133 10.54 8.39 9.06
CA MET A 133 11.19 9.22 10.07
C MET A 133 10.64 10.65 10.09
N ALA A 134 10.42 11.26 8.91
CA ALA A 134 9.88 12.62 8.83
C ALA A 134 8.47 12.70 9.39
N LEU A 135 7.59 11.75 9.05
CA LEU A 135 6.24 11.67 9.62
C LEU A 135 6.26 11.47 11.12
N MET A 136 7.12 10.58 11.63
CA MET A 136 7.29 10.39 13.07
C MET A 136 7.73 11.69 13.75
N MET A 137 8.74 12.38 13.22
CA MET A 137 9.24 13.62 13.79
C MET A 137 8.17 14.71 13.82
N VAL A 138 7.45 14.93 12.72
CA VAL A 138 6.38 15.95 12.67
C VAL A 138 5.21 15.58 13.59
N SER A 139 4.79 14.32 13.62
CA SER A 139 3.68 13.88 14.48
C SER A 139 3.97 14.01 15.98
N GLN A 140 5.26 13.98 16.37
CA GLN A 140 5.70 14.06 17.75
C GLN A 140 6.38 15.40 18.09
N ASP A 141 6.33 16.37 17.17
CA ASP A 141 6.97 17.69 17.28
C ASP A 141 8.46 17.60 17.68
N LEU A 142 9.19 16.65 17.07
CA LEU A 142 10.62 16.42 17.31
C LEU A 142 11.48 17.21 16.33
N THR A 143 12.56 17.79 16.84
CA THR A 143 13.63 18.39 16.03
C THR A 143 14.77 17.40 15.77
N VAL A 144 15.66 17.69 14.82
CA VAL A 144 16.90 16.90 14.60
C VAL A 144 17.74 16.87 15.89
N ALA A 145 17.85 17.98 16.60
CA ALA A 145 18.60 18.05 17.86
C ALA A 145 18.02 17.11 18.93
N ASP A 146 16.69 16.96 18.99
CA ASP A 146 16.04 16.01 19.89
C ASP A 146 16.38 14.56 19.54
N VAL A 147 16.39 14.24 18.24
CA VAL A 147 16.72 12.91 17.74
C VAL A 147 18.20 12.57 17.98
N GLU A 148 19.11 13.53 17.82
CA GLU A 148 20.55 13.34 18.01
C GLU A 148 20.98 13.38 19.48
N ASN A 149 20.19 13.99 20.37
CA ASN A 149 20.50 14.09 21.79
C ASN A 149 20.64 12.69 22.43
N PRO A 150 21.82 12.30 22.96
CA PRO A 150 22.04 10.97 23.54
C PRO A 150 21.18 10.69 24.78
N ASP A 151 20.74 11.73 25.49
CA ASP A 151 19.97 11.60 26.75
C ASP A 151 18.46 11.47 26.52
N ARG A 152 17.99 11.66 25.28
CA ARG A 152 16.57 11.53 24.90
C ARG A 152 16.33 10.18 24.23
N ASP A 153 15.49 9.33 24.81
CA ASP A 153 15.09 8.09 24.15
C ASP A 153 14.18 8.38 22.96
N ILE A 154 14.40 7.65 21.86
CA ILE A 154 13.67 7.80 20.60
C ILE A 154 13.26 6.40 20.14
N ALA A 155 11.96 6.21 19.93
CA ALA A 155 11.42 5.00 19.33
C ALA A 155 11.49 5.13 17.80
N PHE A 156 12.66 4.82 17.22
CA PHE A 156 12.85 4.88 15.78
C PHE A 156 11.90 3.92 15.03
N PRO A 157 11.39 4.30 13.85
CA PRO A 157 10.65 3.37 13.00
C PRO A 157 11.53 2.18 12.60
N ASP A 158 10.94 0.99 12.49
CA ASP A 158 11.68 -0.24 12.13
C ASP A 158 12.45 -0.11 10.81
N SER A 159 11.92 0.67 9.87
CA SER A 159 12.57 0.96 8.59
C SER A 159 13.89 1.72 8.77
N VAL A 160 13.95 2.66 9.72
CA VAL A 160 15.16 3.42 10.09
C VAL A 160 16.17 2.51 10.77
N VAL A 161 15.72 1.72 11.75
CA VAL A 161 16.60 0.77 12.45
C VAL A 161 17.20 -0.22 11.46
N SER A 162 16.39 -0.79 10.56
CA SER A 162 16.85 -1.75 9.53
C SER A 162 17.84 -1.12 8.56
N MET A 163 17.58 0.12 8.11
CA MET A 163 18.52 0.84 7.25
C MET A 163 19.86 1.09 7.95
N LEU A 164 19.83 1.62 9.18
CA LEU A 164 21.04 1.91 9.96
C LEU A 164 21.78 0.65 10.40
N ARG A 165 21.08 -0.49 10.52
CA ARG A 165 21.70 -1.81 10.71
C ARG A 165 22.47 -2.24 9.47
N GLY A 166 22.07 -1.79 8.28
CA GLY A 166 22.70 -2.10 7.00
C GLY A 166 21.89 -3.06 6.12
N ASP A 167 20.64 -3.35 6.47
CA ASP A 167 19.80 -4.34 5.75
C ASP A 167 19.44 -3.89 4.33
N LEU A 168 19.53 -2.58 4.06
CA LEU A 168 19.31 -1.99 2.74
C LEU A 168 20.62 -1.80 1.96
N GLY A 169 21.75 -2.26 2.51
CA GLY A 169 23.09 -2.00 2.00
C GLY A 169 23.78 -0.86 2.74
N GLN A 170 24.82 -0.31 2.11
CA GLN A 170 25.64 0.75 2.70
C GLN A 170 25.46 2.05 1.92
N SER A 171 25.35 3.17 2.63
CA SER A 171 25.44 4.49 2.04
C SER A 171 26.88 4.74 1.53
N PRO A 172 27.10 5.41 0.38
CA PRO A 172 28.44 5.73 -0.11
C PRO A 172 29.30 6.51 0.90
N GLY A 173 28.68 7.38 1.70
CA GLY A 173 29.34 8.14 2.77
C GLY A 173 29.43 7.41 4.12
N GLY A 174 28.89 6.20 4.23
CA GLY A 174 28.68 5.51 5.50
C GLY A 174 27.52 6.10 6.31
N TRP A 175 27.37 5.66 7.55
CA TRP A 175 26.31 6.11 8.45
C TRP A 175 26.86 7.03 9.56
N PRO A 176 26.13 8.08 9.99
CA PRO A 176 26.51 8.90 11.13
C PRO A 176 26.63 8.04 12.40
N ALA A 177 27.86 7.88 12.91
CA ALA A 177 28.17 6.83 13.89
C ALA A 177 27.44 6.98 15.24
N ALA A 178 27.18 8.22 15.69
CA ALA A 178 26.43 8.47 16.92
C ALA A 178 24.96 8.06 16.76
N LEU A 179 24.32 8.47 15.67
CA LEU A 179 22.94 8.14 15.34
C LEU A 179 22.75 6.63 15.13
N GLN A 180 23.66 5.98 14.40
CA GLN A 180 23.64 4.53 14.19
C GLN A 180 23.71 3.78 15.52
N ARG A 181 24.63 4.15 16.42
CA ARG A 181 24.72 3.53 17.75
C ARG A 181 23.45 3.73 18.56
N LYS A 182 22.85 4.93 18.51
CA LYS A 182 21.62 5.25 19.22
C LYS A 182 20.44 4.40 18.72
N ALA A 183 20.24 4.33 17.41
CA ALA A 183 19.14 3.59 16.80
C ALA A 183 19.27 2.07 17.02
N LEU A 184 20.49 1.53 17.02
CA LEU A 184 20.73 0.09 17.15
C LEU A 184 20.72 -0.42 18.59
N LYS A 185 20.81 0.45 19.61
CA LYS A 185 20.75 0.08 21.04
C LYS A 185 21.66 -1.12 21.42
N GLY A 186 22.82 -1.24 20.77
CA GLY A 186 23.80 -2.31 20.99
C GLY A 186 23.82 -3.42 19.94
N ASP A 187 22.85 -3.44 19.02
CA ASP A 187 22.87 -4.35 17.87
C ASP A 187 24.07 -4.08 16.97
N LYS A 188 24.63 -5.15 16.41
CA LYS A 188 25.79 -5.06 15.53
C LYS A 188 25.34 -4.70 14.11
N PRO A 189 25.82 -3.59 13.53
CA PRO A 189 25.56 -3.29 12.13
C PRO A 189 26.27 -4.31 11.23
N ILE A 190 25.65 -4.60 10.10
CA ILE A 190 26.22 -5.42 9.03
C ILE A 190 26.92 -4.51 8.00
N THR A 191 28.03 -4.98 7.46
CA THR A 191 28.86 -4.25 6.46
C THR A 191 29.01 -5.00 5.14
N VAL A 192 28.47 -6.21 5.08
CA VAL A 192 28.44 -7.05 3.88
C VAL A 192 27.14 -6.86 3.12
N ARG A 193 27.07 -7.36 1.88
CA ARG A 193 25.81 -7.38 1.11
C ARG A 193 24.76 -8.18 1.89
N PRO A 194 23.58 -7.63 2.23
CA PRO A 194 22.59 -8.30 3.09
C PRO A 194 22.20 -9.71 2.60
N GLY A 195 22.04 -9.87 1.28
CA GLY A 195 21.73 -11.17 0.67
C GLY A 195 22.81 -12.25 0.85
N SER A 196 24.03 -11.90 1.29
CA SER A 196 25.08 -12.89 1.63
C SER A 196 24.88 -13.53 3.01
N LEU A 197 24.05 -12.94 3.86
CA LEU A 197 23.71 -13.47 5.19
C LEU A 197 22.54 -14.44 5.14
N LEU A 198 21.80 -14.46 4.02
CA LEU A 198 20.68 -15.35 3.81
C LEU A 198 21.17 -16.77 3.56
N LYS A 199 20.53 -17.74 4.21
CA LYS A 199 20.72 -19.16 3.88
C LYS A 199 20.10 -19.45 2.51
N PRO A 200 20.68 -20.38 1.72
CA PRO A 200 20.02 -20.86 0.50
C PRO A 200 18.60 -21.34 0.80
N ALA A 201 17.63 -20.91 -0.01
CA ALA A 201 16.25 -21.35 0.13
C ALA A 201 16.08 -22.80 -0.37
N ASP A 202 15.31 -23.61 0.35
CA ASP A 202 14.89 -24.92 -0.13
C ASP A 202 13.67 -24.77 -1.04
N LEU A 203 13.94 -24.54 -2.33
CA LEU A 203 12.88 -24.31 -3.32
C LEU A 203 11.96 -25.52 -3.50
N LYS A 204 12.44 -26.75 -3.24
CA LYS A 204 11.62 -27.95 -3.37
C LYS A 204 10.66 -28.07 -2.21
N ALA A 205 11.13 -27.85 -0.99
CA ALA A 205 10.27 -27.83 0.20
C ALA A 205 9.25 -26.70 0.11
N ASN A 206 9.69 -25.49 -0.23
CA ASN A 206 8.83 -24.32 -0.40
C ASN A 206 7.73 -24.56 -1.44
N ARG A 207 8.07 -25.12 -2.60
CA ARG A 207 7.07 -25.46 -3.64
C ARG A 207 6.06 -26.46 -3.12
N LYS A 208 6.53 -27.51 -2.45
CA LYS A 208 5.65 -28.54 -1.88
C LYS A 208 4.67 -27.92 -0.86
N GLU A 209 5.17 -27.10 0.05
CA GLU A 209 4.36 -26.42 1.07
C GLU A 209 3.21 -25.62 0.45
N ILE A 210 3.51 -24.77 -0.54
CA ILE A 210 2.47 -23.92 -1.13
C ILE A 210 1.52 -24.71 -2.05
N GLU A 211 2.00 -25.71 -2.78
CA GLU A 211 1.14 -26.56 -3.61
C GLU A 211 0.20 -27.42 -2.75
N GLU A 212 0.64 -27.89 -1.59
CA GLU A 212 -0.21 -28.56 -0.60
C GLU A 212 -1.25 -27.59 -0.01
N LYS A 213 -0.83 -26.36 0.34
CA LYS A 213 -1.73 -25.34 0.89
C LYS A 213 -2.81 -24.89 -0.09
N LEU A 214 -2.48 -24.80 -1.38
CA LEU A 214 -3.42 -24.38 -2.43
C LEU A 214 -4.11 -25.56 -3.12
N GLU A 215 -3.82 -26.79 -2.70
CA GLU A 215 -4.35 -28.05 -3.27
C GLU A 215 -4.20 -28.16 -4.80
N ARG A 216 -3.19 -27.50 -5.37
CA ARG A 216 -2.94 -27.48 -6.82
C ARG A 216 -1.47 -27.27 -7.12
N LYS A 217 -1.06 -27.68 -8.32
CA LYS A 217 0.28 -27.37 -8.83
C LYS A 217 0.38 -25.90 -9.24
N LEU A 218 1.55 -25.31 -9.02
CA LEU A 218 1.88 -23.97 -9.47
C LEU A 218 2.73 -24.00 -10.74
N SER A 219 2.48 -23.07 -11.66
CA SER A 219 3.46 -22.75 -12.70
C SER A 219 4.74 -22.16 -12.09
N GLU A 220 5.81 -22.07 -12.88
CA GLU A 220 7.04 -21.40 -12.42
C GLU A 220 6.82 -19.91 -12.12
N PHE A 221 5.96 -19.22 -12.88
CA PHE A 221 5.64 -17.82 -12.63
C PHE A 221 4.88 -17.61 -11.32
N GLU A 222 3.93 -18.50 -11.01
CA GLU A 222 3.19 -18.46 -9.74
C GLU A 222 4.09 -18.78 -8.56
N PHE A 223 4.96 -19.79 -8.69
CA PHE A 223 5.90 -20.12 -7.62
C PHE A 223 6.91 -18.98 -7.40
N ALA A 224 7.43 -18.36 -8.46
CA ALA A 224 8.26 -17.17 -8.34
C ALA A 224 7.51 -16.00 -7.68
N SER A 225 6.23 -15.79 -8.02
CA SER A 225 5.38 -14.77 -7.40
C SER A 225 5.20 -15.02 -5.90
N TRP A 226 4.97 -16.27 -5.50
CA TRP A 226 4.88 -16.67 -4.10
C TRP A 226 6.22 -16.48 -3.36
N LEU A 227 7.35 -16.86 -3.96
CA LEU A 227 8.67 -16.65 -3.33
C LEU A 227 8.95 -15.16 -3.05
N MET A 228 8.48 -14.27 -3.94
CA MET A 228 8.63 -12.82 -3.77
C MET A 228 7.64 -12.25 -2.75
N TYR A 229 6.39 -12.72 -2.76
CA TYR A 229 5.32 -12.20 -1.91
C TYR A 229 4.40 -13.34 -1.39
N PRO A 230 4.83 -14.13 -0.38
CA PRO A 230 4.13 -15.37 0.00
C PRO A 230 2.67 -15.14 0.41
N LYS A 231 2.43 -14.16 1.30
CA LYS A 231 1.09 -13.83 1.78
C LYS A 231 0.23 -13.27 0.65
N VAL A 232 0.73 -12.26 -0.07
CA VAL A 232 -0.02 -11.59 -1.15
C VAL A 232 -0.43 -12.57 -2.25
N PHE A 233 0.48 -13.46 -2.66
CA PHE A 233 0.15 -14.48 -3.66
C PHE A 233 -0.88 -15.48 -3.13
N THR A 234 -0.75 -15.92 -1.87
CA THR A 234 -1.73 -16.84 -1.26
C THR A 234 -3.12 -16.20 -1.22
N ASP A 235 -3.20 -14.95 -0.77
CA ASP A 235 -4.46 -14.18 -0.71
C ASP A 235 -5.04 -13.97 -2.11
N PHE A 236 -4.19 -13.66 -3.11
CA PHE A 236 -4.57 -13.56 -4.52
C PHE A 236 -5.12 -14.87 -5.07
N ALA A 237 -4.48 -16.00 -4.79
CA ALA A 237 -4.93 -17.31 -5.23
C ALA A 237 -6.30 -17.67 -4.64
N GLY A 238 -6.51 -17.43 -3.34
CA GLY A 238 -7.81 -17.60 -2.70
C GLY A 238 -8.89 -16.67 -3.26
N ALA A 239 -8.53 -15.43 -3.58
CA ALA A 239 -9.44 -14.50 -4.25
C ALA A 239 -9.81 -14.96 -5.67
N GLN A 240 -8.86 -15.49 -6.44
CA GLN A 240 -9.13 -16.09 -7.75
C GLN A 240 -10.02 -17.33 -7.65
N GLU A 241 -9.84 -18.18 -6.64
CA GLU A 241 -10.72 -19.33 -6.42
C GLU A 241 -12.16 -18.89 -6.09
N THR A 242 -12.29 -17.83 -5.28
CA THR A 242 -13.60 -17.32 -4.84
C THR A 242 -14.34 -16.58 -5.96
N TYR A 243 -13.64 -15.71 -6.69
CA TYR A 243 -14.26 -14.75 -7.62
C TYR A 243 -13.98 -15.04 -9.10
N GLY A 244 -13.06 -15.95 -9.41
CA GLY A 244 -12.61 -16.21 -10.77
C GLY A 244 -11.69 -15.10 -11.31
N PRO A 245 -11.50 -15.04 -12.65
CA PRO A 245 -10.57 -14.12 -13.31
C PRO A 245 -11.13 -12.70 -13.40
N VAL A 246 -11.15 -11.96 -12.30
CA VAL A 246 -11.71 -10.58 -12.27
C VAL A 246 -10.99 -9.59 -13.19
N SER A 247 -9.78 -9.91 -13.67
CA SER A 247 -9.02 -9.08 -14.62
C SER A 247 -9.67 -8.95 -16.00
N VAL A 248 -10.64 -9.81 -16.34
CA VAL A 248 -11.38 -9.72 -17.61
C VAL A 248 -12.62 -8.82 -17.52
N LEU A 249 -12.92 -8.29 -16.32
CA LEU A 249 -14.02 -7.35 -16.13
C LEU A 249 -13.66 -5.97 -16.72
N PRO A 250 -14.62 -5.25 -17.30
CA PRO A 250 -14.44 -3.83 -17.61
C PRO A 250 -14.07 -3.05 -16.34
N THR A 251 -13.11 -2.13 -16.43
CA THR A 251 -12.61 -1.33 -15.28
C THR A 251 -13.72 -0.68 -14.46
N PRO A 252 -14.76 -0.05 -15.04
CA PRO A 252 -15.83 0.56 -14.25
C PRO A 252 -16.63 -0.49 -13.48
N THR A 253 -16.88 -1.66 -14.09
CA THR A 253 -17.55 -2.78 -13.43
C THR A 253 -16.70 -3.36 -12.31
N TYR A 254 -15.39 -3.48 -12.51
CA TYR A 254 -14.47 -3.94 -11.48
C TYR A 254 -14.49 -3.04 -10.24
N PHE A 255 -14.48 -1.72 -10.41
CA PHE A 255 -14.48 -0.78 -9.29
C PHE A 255 -15.85 -0.53 -8.67
N TYR A 256 -16.91 -0.50 -9.48
CA TYR A 256 -18.20 0.05 -9.06
C TYR A 256 -19.38 -0.91 -9.24
N GLY A 257 -19.14 -2.11 -9.76
CA GLY A 257 -20.19 -3.08 -10.07
C GLY A 257 -21.07 -2.67 -11.25
N MET A 258 -22.30 -3.20 -11.28
CA MET A 258 -23.30 -2.94 -12.31
C MET A 258 -24.53 -2.26 -11.70
N LYS A 259 -25.18 -1.39 -12.47
CA LYS A 259 -26.49 -0.81 -12.17
C LYS A 259 -27.60 -1.63 -12.82
N PRO A 260 -28.86 -1.53 -12.35
CA PRO A 260 -29.99 -2.09 -13.07
C PRO A 260 -30.02 -1.62 -14.53
N GLU A 261 -30.34 -2.54 -15.43
CA GLU A 261 -30.31 -2.41 -16.90
C GLU A 261 -28.92 -2.37 -17.55
N ASP A 262 -27.83 -2.37 -16.78
CA ASP A 262 -26.50 -2.50 -17.37
C ASP A 262 -26.33 -3.90 -17.98
N GLU A 263 -25.67 -3.94 -19.14
CA GLU A 263 -25.25 -5.15 -19.83
C GLU A 263 -23.75 -5.06 -20.12
N ILE A 264 -23.01 -6.13 -19.80
CA ILE A 264 -21.58 -6.23 -20.04
C ILE A 264 -21.24 -7.52 -20.77
N PHE A 265 -20.12 -7.47 -21.50
CA PHE A 265 -19.51 -8.60 -22.18
C PHE A 265 -18.21 -8.94 -21.46
N VAL A 266 -18.08 -10.17 -20.99
CA VAL A 266 -16.90 -10.65 -20.26
C VAL A 266 -16.28 -11.81 -21.04
N ASP A 267 -15.17 -11.53 -21.70
CA ASP A 267 -14.41 -12.53 -22.46
C ASP A 267 -13.54 -13.35 -21.51
N ILE A 268 -13.95 -14.59 -21.22
CA ILE A 268 -13.22 -15.48 -20.31
C ILE A 268 -12.15 -16.29 -21.04
N GLU A 269 -12.39 -16.64 -22.30
CA GLU A 269 -11.46 -17.34 -23.19
C GLU A 269 -11.76 -16.95 -24.63
N LYS A 270 -10.83 -17.23 -25.56
CA LYS A 270 -11.05 -16.99 -26.99
C LYS A 270 -12.30 -17.71 -27.49
N GLY A 271 -13.29 -16.95 -27.93
CA GLY A 271 -14.58 -17.46 -28.41
C GLY A 271 -15.59 -17.81 -27.32
N LYS A 272 -15.31 -17.50 -26.05
CA LYS A 272 -16.23 -17.66 -24.92
C LYS A 272 -16.45 -16.31 -24.23
N THR A 273 -17.61 -15.72 -24.48
CA THR A 273 -18.05 -14.46 -23.88
C THR A 273 -19.26 -14.72 -22.98
N LEU A 274 -19.22 -14.17 -21.78
CA LEU A 274 -20.38 -14.10 -20.90
C LEU A 274 -21.09 -12.77 -21.16
N VAL A 275 -22.36 -12.83 -21.55
CA VAL A 275 -23.25 -11.69 -21.59
C VAL A 275 -23.97 -11.65 -20.25
N VAL A 276 -23.65 -10.63 -19.45
CA VAL A 276 -24.20 -10.45 -18.11
C VAL A 276 -25.04 -9.19 -18.12
N ARG A 277 -26.32 -9.31 -17.80
CA ARG A 277 -27.23 -8.17 -17.63
C ARG A 277 -27.73 -8.10 -16.21
N CYS A 278 -27.57 -6.95 -15.55
CA CYS A 278 -28.14 -6.73 -14.22
C CYS A 278 -29.60 -6.29 -14.38
N LEU A 279 -30.55 -7.13 -13.96
CA LEU A 279 -31.98 -6.87 -14.12
C LEU A 279 -32.51 -5.98 -12.99
N ALA A 280 -32.18 -6.32 -11.74
CA ALA A 280 -32.66 -5.59 -10.58
C ALA A 280 -31.77 -5.87 -9.36
N ILE A 281 -31.75 -4.92 -8.43
CA ILE A 281 -31.14 -5.05 -7.11
C ILE A 281 -32.28 -4.88 -6.09
N GLY A 282 -32.52 -5.90 -5.28
CA GLY A 282 -33.58 -5.86 -4.25
C GLY A 282 -33.17 -5.08 -3.00
N ASP A 283 -34.12 -4.88 -2.09
CA ASP A 283 -33.87 -4.27 -0.80
C ASP A 283 -33.03 -5.17 0.12
N VAL A 284 -32.42 -4.56 1.13
CA VAL A 284 -31.68 -5.25 2.20
C VAL A 284 -32.65 -6.06 3.06
N ASP A 285 -32.42 -7.37 3.17
CA ASP A 285 -33.21 -8.21 4.06
C ASP A 285 -32.79 -8.06 5.54
N GLU A 286 -33.55 -8.63 6.46
CA GLU A 286 -33.29 -8.55 7.92
C GLU A 286 -31.90 -9.10 8.33
N LYS A 287 -31.27 -9.90 7.47
CA LYS A 287 -29.93 -10.44 7.68
C LYS A 287 -28.85 -9.57 7.03
N GLY A 288 -29.23 -8.41 6.49
CA GLY A 288 -28.32 -7.52 5.79
C GLY A 288 -27.97 -7.97 4.37
N MET A 289 -28.71 -8.92 3.79
CA MET A 289 -28.39 -9.44 2.47
C MET A 289 -29.26 -8.77 1.40
N VAL A 290 -28.65 -8.45 0.27
CA VAL A 290 -29.32 -7.96 -0.93
C VAL A 290 -29.39 -9.09 -1.95
N THR A 291 -30.55 -9.25 -2.59
CA THR A 291 -30.70 -10.17 -3.72
C THR A 291 -30.53 -9.40 -5.02
N VAL A 292 -29.55 -9.79 -5.83
CA VAL A 292 -29.30 -9.24 -7.16
C VAL A 292 -29.80 -10.24 -8.21
N PHE A 293 -30.55 -9.72 -9.18
CA PHE A 293 -31.11 -10.49 -10.29
C PHE A 293 -30.30 -10.19 -11.54
N PHE A 294 -29.75 -11.24 -12.14
CA PHE A 294 -29.01 -11.16 -13.39
C PHE A 294 -29.69 -12.00 -14.47
N GLU A 295 -29.43 -11.66 -15.72
CA GLU A 295 -29.49 -12.58 -16.83
C GLU A 295 -28.05 -12.91 -17.25
N LEU A 296 -27.73 -14.20 -17.38
CA LEU A 296 -26.44 -14.69 -17.83
C LEU A 296 -26.65 -15.53 -19.08
N ASN A 297 -26.20 -15.06 -20.25
CA ASN A 297 -26.40 -15.71 -21.54
C ASN A 297 -27.87 -16.11 -21.80
N GLY A 298 -28.81 -15.19 -21.55
CA GLY A 298 -30.24 -15.44 -21.72
C GLY A 298 -30.92 -16.23 -20.59
N GLN A 299 -30.17 -16.63 -19.55
CA GLN A 299 -30.72 -17.39 -18.43
C GLN A 299 -30.80 -16.56 -17.15
N PRO A 300 -31.97 -16.49 -16.48
CA PRO A 300 -32.09 -15.77 -15.23
C PRO A 300 -31.26 -16.43 -14.12
N ARG A 301 -30.63 -15.58 -13.31
CA ARG A 301 -29.83 -15.92 -12.14
C ARG A 301 -30.20 -14.97 -11.01
N ARG A 302 -30.19 -15.49 -9.79
CA ARG A 302 -30.33 -14.69 -8.56
C ARG A 302 -29.15 -14.99 -7.65
N VAL A 303 -28.56 -13.95 -7.10
CA VAL A 303 -27.40 -14.05 -6.21
C VAL A 303 -27.69 -13.22 -4.97
N LYS A 304 -27.42 -13.78 -3.78
CA LYS A 304 -27.50 -13.03 -2.52
C LYS A 304 -26.10 -12.57 -2.13
N VAL A 305 -25.95 -11.28 -1.84
CA VAL A 305 -24.69 -10.66 -1.41
C VAL A 305 -24.93 -9.79 -0.17
N PRO A 306 -23.96 -9.66 0.74
CA PRO A 306 -24.09 -8.77 1.90
C PRO A 306 -24.04 -7.29 1.48
N ASP A 307 -24.90 -6.45 2.04
CA ASP A 307 -24.87 -4.99 1.84
C ASP A 307 -23.90 -4.29 2.79
N ARG A 308 -22.62 -4.29 2.42
CA ARG A 308 -21.57 -3.66 3.21
C ARG A 308 -21.74 -2.14 3.35
N ALA A 309 -22.46 -1.47 2.43
CA ALA A 309 -22.65 -0.02 2.45
C ALA A 309 -23.66 0.42 3.53
N HIS A 310 -24.68 -0.40 3.81
CA HIS A 310 -25.66 -0.15 4.86
C HIS A 310 -25.39 -0.94 6.15
N GLY A 311 -24.11 -1.29 6.38
CA GLY A 311 -23.69 -1.92 7.63
C GLY A 311 -24.01 -3.41 7.74
N ALA A 312 -24.47 -4.05 6.66
CA ALA A 312 -24.47 -5.50 6.58
C ALA A 312 -23.07 -6.01 6.26
N SER A 313 -22.19 -5.82 7.25
CA SER A 313 -21.13 -6.79 7.42
C SER A 313 -21.78 -8.08 7.93
N ALA A 314 -21.20 -9.23 7.62
CA ALA A 314 -21.52 -10.46 8.35
C ALA A 314 -21.21 -10.35 9.86
N ALA A 315 -20.77 -9.19 10.36
CA ALA A 315 -20.62 -8.87 11.77
C ALA A 315 -21.77 -7.94 12.23
N LYS A 316 -22.40 -8.31 13.35
CA LYS A 316 -23.09 -7.34 14.22
C LYS A 316 -22.21 -6.09 14.39
N ALA A 317 -22.81 -4.90 14.41
CA ALA A 317 -22.10 -3.67 14.83
C ALA A 317 -21.22 -3.99 16.05
N ARG A 318 -19.90 -3.87 15.89
CA ARG A 318 -18.96 -4.24 16.95
C ARG A 318 -19.15 -3.29 18.12
N ARG A 319 -19.15 -3.85 19.34
CA ARG A 319 -19.21 -3.05 20.56
C ARG A 319 -18.04 -2.07 20.54
N LYS A 320 -18.27 -0.81 20.88
CA LYS A 320 -17.19 0.19 20.97
C LYS A 320 -16.56 0.17 22.36
N ALA A 321 -15.26 0.48 22.43
CA ALA A 321 -14.58 0.68 23.70
C ALA A 321 -15.17 1.91 24.42
N GLU A 322 -15.32 1.81 25.74
CA GLU A 322 -15.94 2.85 26.55
C GLU A 322 -14.84 3.85 26.94
N PRO A 323 -14.99 5.15 26.63
CA PRO A 323 -13.96 6.14 26.95
C PRO A 323 -13.69 6.18 28.46
N GLY A 324 -12.43 6.00 28.86
CA GLY A 324 -12.01 6.00 30.26
C GLY A 324 -12.21 4.67 31.00
N ASN A 325 -12.66 3.61 30.32
CA ASN A 325 -12.73 2.28 30.90
C ASN A 325 -11.41 1.53 30.66
N GLU A 326 -10.56 1.47 31.68
CA GLU A 326 -9.24 0.81 31.64
C GLU A 326 -9.32 -0.71 31.40
N ALA A 327 -10.51 -1.32 31.48
CA ALA A 327 -10.70 -2.72 31.13
C ALA A 327 -10.92 -2.92 29.63
N HIS A 328 -11.12 -1.86 28.84
CA HIS A 328 -11.42 -1.96 27.41
C HIS A 328 -10.21 -1.63 26.54
N VAL A 329 -9.84 -2.55 25.65
CA VAL A 329 -8.84 -2.30 24.60
C VAL A 329 -9.56 -2.01 23.30
N GLY A 330 -9.56 -0.74 22.89
CA GLY A 330 -10.15 -0.29 21.63
C GLY A 330 -9.16 -0.31 20.47
N ALA A 331 -9.66 -0.44 19.25
CA ALA A 331 -8.88 -0.23 18.04
C ALA A 331 -8.43 1.24 17.94
N PRO A 332 -7.12 1.53 17.84
CA PRO A 332 -6.64 2.91 17.74
C PRO A 332 -6.94 3.53 16.38
N MET A 333 -7.06 2.70 15.34
CA MET A 333 -7.27 3.10 13.96
C MET A 333 -8.05 2.03 13.19
N PRO A 334 -8.68 2.36 12.04
CA PRO A 334 -9.27 1.36 11.16
C PRO A 334 -8.18 0.47 10.53
N GLY A 335 -8.48 -0.81 10.31
CA GLY A 335 -7.52 -1.76 9.77
C GLY A 335 -8.06 -3.19 9.68
N VAL A 336 -7.16 -4.15 9.59
CA VAL A 336 -7.45 -5.58 9.62
C VAL A 336 -6.64 -6.22 10.74
N VAL A 337 -7.23 -7.09 11.56
CA VAL A 337 -6.46 -7.85 12.57
C VAL A 337 -5.55 -8.85 11.85
N SER A 338 -4.23 -8.67 11.93
CA SER A 338 -3.26 -9.56 11.25
C SER A 338 -3.01 -10.84 12.05
N ALA A 339 -2.92 -10.74 13.39
CA ALA A 339 -2.68 -11.86 14.28
C ALA A 339 -3.31 -11.64 15.66
N LEU A 340 -3.75 -12.72 16.31
CA LEU A 340 -4.25 -12.71 17.69
C LEU A 340 -3.28 -13.51 18.58
N SER A 341 -2.76 -12.89 19.64
CA SER A 341 -1.72 -13.49 20.51
C SER A 341 -2.26 -13.96 21.86
N VAL A 342 -3.54 -13.72 22.16
CA VAL A 342 -4.19 -14.08 23.43
C VAL A 342 -5.54 -14.76 23.24
N ALA A 343 -5.98 -15.51 24.25
CA ALA A 343 -7.30 -16.13 24.31
C ALA A 343 -8.10 -15.67 25.55
N ALA A 344 -9.43 -15.78 25.48
CA ALA A 344 -10.28 -15.54 26.64
C ALA A 344 -9.93 -16.49 27.80
N GLY A 345 -9.84 -15.96 29.01
CA GLY A 345 -9.39 -16.64 30.23
C GLY A 345 -7.87 -16.62 30.46
N GLN A 346 -7.07 -16.08 29.53
CA GLN A 346 -5.62 -15.98 29.69
C GLN A 346 -5.22 -14.82 30.60
N ALA A 347 -4.31 -15.08 31.54
CA ALA A 347 -3.64 -14.04 32.32
C ALA A 347 -2.51 -13.42 31.50
N VAL A 348 -2.42 -12.09 31.51
CA VAL A 348 -1.39 -11.30 30.81
C VAL A 348 -0.80 -10.25 31.75
N LYS A 349 0.42 -9.81 31.43
CA LYS A 349 1.11 -8.72 32.13
C LYS A 349 1.18 -7.47 31.27
N ALA A 350 1.35 -6.32 31.92
CA ALA A 350 1.63 -5.08 31.21
C ALA A 350 2.85 -5.24 30.28
N GLY A 351 2.68 -4.84 29.01
CA GLY A 351 3.66 -4.99 27.94
C GLY A 351 3.50 -6.25 27.07
N ASP A 352 2.71 -7.24 27.49
CA ASP A 352 2.47 -8.44 26.68
C ASP A 352 1.71 -8.09 25.39
N VAL A 353 2.05 -8.73 24.28
CA VAL A 353 1.37 -8.55 23.00
C VAL A 353 0.00 -9.21 23.05
N LEU A 354 -1.04 -8.44 22.76
CA LEU A 354 -2.42 -8.92 22.71
C LEU A 354 -2.80 -9.37 21.29
N LEU A 355 -2.61 -8.50 20.31
CA LEU A 355 -2.93 -8.74 18.90
C LEU A 355 -2.18 -7.76 18.02
N SER A 356 -2.06 -8.06 16.73
CA SER A 356 -1.49 -7.17 15.73
C SER A 356 -2.56 -6.71 14.74
N ILE A 357 -2.48 -5.45 14.34
CA ILE A 357 -3.34 -4.84 13.33
C ILE A 357 -2.51 -4.43 12.12
N GLU A 358 -2.99 -4.76 10.93
CA GLU A 358 -2.46 -4.28 9.66
C GLU A 358 -3.35 -3.13 9.16
N ALA A 359 -2.77 -1.95 9.04
CA ALA A 359 -3.42 -0.79 8.46
C ALA A 359 -2.45 -0.11 7.50
N MET A 360 -2.91 0.19 6.28
CA MET A 360 -2.09 0.87 5.26
C MET A 360 -0.71 0.21 5.01
N LYS A 361 -0.64 -1.13 5.03
CA LYS A 361 0.59 -1.94 4.88
C LYS A 361 1.62 -1.75 6.01
N MET A 362 1.20 -1.20 7.14
CA MET A 362 1.96 -1.15 8.38
C MET A 362 1.32 -2.09 9.38
N GLU A 363 2.14 -2.90 10.04
CA GLU A 363 1.70 -3.77 11.13
C GLU A 363 2.01 -3.08 12.46
N THR A 364 1.02 -2.99 13.34
CA THR A 364 1.14 -2.41 14.67
C THR A 364 0.70 -3.45 15.70
N ALA A 365 1.58 -3.78 16.66
CA ALA A 365 1.23 -4.63 17.78
C ALA A 365 0.54 -3.82 18.87
N LEU A 366 -0.58 -4.32 19.39
CA LEU A 366 -1.26 -3.78 20.56
C LEU A 366 -0.78 -4.54 21.80
N HIS A 367 -0.32 -3.80 22.80
CA HIS A 367 0.20 -4.33 24.05
C HIS A 367 -0.79 -4.13 25.19
N ALA A 368 -0.74 -5.01 26.20
CA ALA A 368 -1.49 -4.84 27.43
C ALA A 368 -0.95 -3.64 28.22
N GLU A 369 -1.81 -2.69 28.58
CA GLU A 369 -1.42 -1.53 29.40
C GLU A 369 -1.39 -1.85 30.91
N ARG A 370 -1.89 -3.03 31.29
CA ARG A 370 -2.02 -3.48 32.68
C ARG A 370 -1.91 -4.99 32.81
N ASP A 371 -1.66 -5.43 34.04
CA ASP A 371 -1.85 -6.81 34.43
C ASP A 371 -3.36 -7.12 34.51
N GLY A 372 -3.76 -8.32 34.09
CA GLY A 372 -5.15 -8.73 34.15
C GLY A 372 -5.43 -10.07 33.47
N THR A 373 -6.69 -10.50 33.55
CA THR A 373 -7.19 -11.68 32.85
C THR A 373 -8.12 -11.24 31.72
N VAL A 374 -7.86 -11.73 30.51
CA VAL A 374 -8.69 -11.46 29.32
C VAL A 374 -10.07 -12.08 29.55
N ALA A 375 -11.10 -11.26 29.70
CA ALA A 375 -12.48 -11.73 29.85
C ALA A 375 -13.07 -12.10 28.49
N GLU A 376 -12.91 -11.23 27.49
CA GLU A 376 -13.47 -11.39 26.15
C GLU A 376 -12.45 -11.04 25.08
N VAL A 377 -12.44 -11.83 24.01
CA VAL A 377 -11.81 -11.47 22.73
C VAL A 377 -12.92 -11.38 21.69
N LEU A 378 -13.11 -10.19 21.12
CA LEU A 378 -14.26 -9.87 20.25
C LEU A 378 -13.89 -9.87 18.75
N VAL A 379 -12.64 -10.18 18.43
CA VAL A 379 -12.10 -10.17 17.07
C VAL A 379 -11.34 -11.46 16.75
N LYS A 380 -11.19 -11.74 15.45
CA LYS A 380 -10.38 -12.85 14.92
C LYS A 380 -9.39 -12.31 13.88
N ALA A 381 -8.31 -13.06 13.64
CA ALA A 381 -7.41 -12.75 12.54
C ALA A 381 -8.19 -12.70 11.20
N GLY A 382 -7.96 -11.65 10.42
CA GLY A 382 -8.68 -11.32 9.19
C GLY A 382 -9.89 -10.41 9.36
N ASP A 383 -10.32 -10.10 10.59
CA ASP A 383 -11.45 -9.18 10.81
C ASP A 383 -11.08 -7.74 10.46
N GLN A 384 -11.93 -7.08 9.65
CA GLN A 384 -11.90 -5.62 9.50
C GLN A 384 -12.41 -4.94 10.77
N ILE A 385 -11.68 -3.94 11.23
CA ILE A 385 -11.99 -3.15 12.43
C ILE A 385 -12.05 -1.66 12.07
N ASP A 386 -12.95 -0.94 12.71
CA ASP A 386 -12.98 0.52 12.70
C ASP A 386 -12.34 1.09 13.96
N ALA A 387 -11.94 2.35 13.90
CA ALA A 387 -11.50 3.07 15.09
C ALA A 387 -12.52 2.94 16.23
N LYS A 388 -12.00 2.70 17.43
CA LYS A 388 -12.74 2.51 18.70
C LYS A 388 -13.56 1.22 18.80
N ASP A 389 -13.49 0.30 17.83
CA ASP A 389 -14.03 -1.05 18.04
C ASP A 389 -13.39 -1.70 19.27
N LEU A 390 -14.18 -2.30 20.15
CA LEU A 390 -13.69 -3.04 21.29
C LEU A 390 -13.09 -4.35 20.79
N LEU A 391 -11.80 -4.54 21.03
CA LEU A 391 -11.06 -5.72 20.59
C LEU A 391 -10.98 -6.76 21.70
N ILE A 392 -10.60 -6.31 22.90
CA ILE A 392 -10.43 -7.13 24.10
C ILE A 392 -11.05 -6.41 25.29
N ALA A 393 -11.66 -7.17 26.19
CA ALA A 393 -12.04 -6.71 27.52
C ALA A 393 -11.33 -7.51 28.61
N PHE A 394 -10.79 -6.82 29.61
CA PHE A 394 -10.25 -7.42 30.84
C PHE A 394 -11.35 -7.62 31.89
N SER A 395 -11.11 -8.56 32.81
CA SER A 395 -11.95 -8.81 33.99
C SER A 395 -11.60 -7.96 35.19
#